data_AF-A0A1C4YGY7-F1
#
_entry.id   AF-A0A1C4YGY7-F1
#
_cell.length_a   1.000
_cell.length_b   1.000
_cell.length_c   1.000
_cell.angle_alpha   90.00
_cell.angle_beta   90.00
_cell.angle_gamma   90.00
#
_symmetry.space_group_name_H-M   'P 1'
#
loop_
_entity.id
_entity.type
_entity.pdbx_description
1 polymer ?
#
loop_
_entity_poly.entity_id
_entity_poly.type
_entity_poly.pdbx_seq_one_letter_code
_entity_poly.pdbx_strand_id
1 'polypeptide(L)'
;MSSDLRPAPAGTEAVPGIGAGRPPSPWLAGGRAVLALLRRDLGERRGLGPPFLLDLAFGMLNLLVFLFVSRVLTPAAHVDFARSASYFDFVAVGIVFLLVLQAATVQVVSRLAGEQRGGTLEALVAQPVPGWALALGLAGYPFVFALVRAGIYLVLLAAFLGLRVDGGHWPGVVVLLVLGALCTLPFGVALMGLTVAVGHGDPVARLLVVALSFLSGTYFPASALPEVLRPVSAALPTRVALDGLRHASTGGDWAAPALVLAGVAAVLLPLSAWVFDRALWLARRRGVLTRD
;
A
#
# COMPACT_ATOMS: atom_id res chain seq x y z
N MET A 1 -72.58 26.61 -22.03
CA MET A 1 -71.92 25.42 -21.46
C MET A 1 -70.80 25.90 -20.55
N SER A 2 -71.09 25.96 -19.24
CA SER A 2 -70.14 26.31 -18.19
C SER A 2 -69.17 25.15 -17.98
N SER A 3 -67.87 25.43 -18.06
CA SER A 3 -66.82 24.46 -17.75
C SER A 3 -66.34 24.71 -16.32
N ASP A 4 -66.67 23.78 -15.43
CA ASP A 4 -66.25 23.73 -14.03
C ASP A 4 -64.72 23.66 -13.91
N LEU A 5 -64.10 24.72 -13.40
CA LEU A 5 -62.72 24.69 -12.91
C LEU A 5 -62.75 24.39 -11.41
N ARG A 6 -62.43 23.14 -11.05
CA ARG A 6 -62.17 22.74 -9.66
C ARG A 6 -60.89 23.43 -9.14
N PRO A 7 -60.90 24.05 -7.95
CA PRO A 7 -59.66 24.53 -7.33
C PRO A 7 -58.81 23.35 -6.86
N ALA A 8 -57.49 23.47 -7.04
CA ALA A 8 -56.50 22.51 -6.57
C ALA A 8 -56.50 22.42 -5.02
N PRO A 9 -56.36 21.22 -4.42
CA PRO A 9 -56.27 21.11 -2.98
C PRO A 9 -54.96 21.72 -2.47
N ALA A 10 -55.07 22.76 -1.66
CA ALA A 10 -54.00 23.26 -0.81
C ALA A 10 -53.78 22.25 0.32
N GLY A 11 -52.62 21.58 0.31
CA GLY A 11 -52.30 20.57 1.31
C GLY A 11 -50.89 20.02 1.10
N THR A 12 -49.87 20.82 1.39
CA THR A 12 -48.56 20.30 1.76
C THR A 12 -48.68 19.61 3.12
N GLU A 13 -49.07 18.34 3.12
CA GLU A 13 -48.85 17.46 4.26
C GLU A 13 -47.33 17.31 4.42
N ALA A 14 -46.79 17.98 5.43
CA ALA A 14 -45.43 17.75 5.89
C ALA A 14 -45.32 16.26 6.28
N VAL A 15 -44.50 15.51 5.56
CA VAL A 15 -44.14 14.13 5.89
C VAL A 15 -43.59 14.12 7.32
N PRO A 16 -44.29 13.52 8.30
CA PRO A 16 -43.84 13.51 9.69
C PRO A 16 -42.76 12.44 9.85
N GLY A 17 -41.62 12.81 10.44
CA GLY A 17 -40.84 11.84 11.23
C GLY A 17 -39.58 11.23 10.60
N ILE A 18 -38.92 11.85 9.63
CA ILE A 18 -37.48 11.56 9.47
C ILE A 18 -36.76 12.33 10.56
N GLY A 19 -36.64 11.70 11.73
CA GLY A 19 -35.84 12.23 12.82
C GLY A 19 -34.48 12.67 12.27
N ALA A 20 -34.17 13.95 12.44
CA ALA A 20 -32.85 14.50 12.19
C ALA A 20 -31.87 13.88 13.20
N GLY A 21 -31.54 12.60 12.99
CA GLY A 21 -30.43 11.95 13.65
C GLY A 21 -29.21 12.82 13.36
N ARG A 22 -28.47 13.18 14.42
CA ARG A 22 -27.19 13.89 14.29
C ARG A 22 -26.42 13.26 13.11
N PRO A 23 -25.92 14.06 12.15
CA PRO A 23 -25.12 13.50 11.08
C PRO A 23 -24.02 12.66 11.73
N PRO A 24 -23.82 11.40 11.26
CA PRO A 24 -22.82 10.54 11.86
C PRO A 24 -21.48 11.27 11.88
N SER A 25 -20.71 11.11 12.96
CA SER A 25 -19.43 11.81 13.06
C SER A 25 -18.59 11.50 11.81
N PRO A 26 -17.84 12.48 11.28
CA PRO A 26 -17.09 12.31 10.03
C PRO A 26 -16.10 11.12 10.10
N TRP A 27 -15.65 10.76 11.30
CA TRP A 27 -14.83 9.58 11.57
C TRP A 27 -15.60 8.25 11.40
N LEU A 28 -16.82 8.14 11.92
CA LEU A 28 -17.65 6.95 11.76
C LEU A 28 -18.13 6.78 10.31
N ALA A 29 -18.47 7.88 9.64
CA ALA A 29 -18.81 7.87 8.22
C ALA A 29 -17.61 7.43 7.35
N GLY A 30 -16.42 7.96 7.64
CA GLY A 30 -15.18 7.58 6.95
C GLY A 30 -14.81 6.11 7.14
N GLY A 31 -14.85 5.60 8.37
CA GLY A 31 -14.57 4.19 8.65
C GLY A 31 -15.54 3.23 7.95
N ARG A 32 -16.84 3.57 7.92
CA ARG A 32 -17.86 2.81 7.17
C ARG A 32 -17.60 2.83 5.67
N ALA A 33 -17.16 3.97 5.11
CA ALA A 33 -16.84 4.10 3.70
C ALA A 33 -15.61 3.26 3.30
N VAL A 34 -14.55 3.28 4.12
CA VAL A 34 -13.37 2.42 3.93
C VAL A 34 -13.80 0.94 3.93
N LEU A 35 -14.60 0.53 4.91
CA LEU A 35 -15.08 -0.85 4.99
C LEU A 35 -16.00 -1.21 3.81
N ALA A 36 -16.84 -0.29 3.34
CA ALA A 36 -17.71 -0.50 2.20
C ALA A 36 -16.92 -0.69 0.90
N LEU A 37 -15.89 0.13 0.65
CA LEU A 37 -14.98 -0.03 -0.49
C LEU A 37 -14.22 -1.35 -0.41
N LEU A 38 -13.66 -1.69 0.75
CA LEU A 38 -13.01 -2.97 0.96
C LEU A 38 -13.95 -4.16 0.69
N ARG A 39 -15.21 -4.09 1.16
CA ARG A 39 -16.22 -5.13 0.90
C ARG A 39 -16.60 -5.20 -0.58
N ARG A 40 -16.72 -4.05 -1.26
CA ARG A 40 -16.95 -3.97 -2.71
C ARG A 40 -15.84 -4.73 -3.45
N ASP A 41 -14.60 -4.41 -3.14
CA ASP A 41 -13.43 -5.01 -3.80
C ASP A 41 -13.31 -6.51 -3.53
N LEU A 42 -13.56 -6.92 -2.29
CA LEU A 42 -13.60 -8.33 -1.92
C LEU A 42 -14.74 -9.07 -2.65
N GLY A 43 -15.88 -8.42 -2.87
CA GLY A 43 -17.03 -8.95 -3.60
C GLY A 43 -16.77 -9.08 -5.09
N GLU A 44 -16.20 -8.05 -5.73
CA GLU A 44 -15.82 -8.04 -7.15
C GLU A 44 -14.70 -9.05 -7.44
N ARG A 45 -13.81 -9.30 -6.48
CA ARG A 45 -12.71 -10.26 -6.57
C ARG A 45 -12.95 -11.55 -5.79
N ARG A 46 -14.22 -11.94 -5.56
CA ARG A 46 -14.60 -13.22 -4.92
C ARG A 46 -14.09 -14.47 -5.64
N GLY A 47 -13.51 -14.32 -6.83
CA GLY A 47 -12.64 -15.33 -7.40
C GLY A 47 -11.22 -15.23 -6.85
N LEU A 48 -10.92 -15.96 -5.77
CA LEU A 48 -9.57 -16.51 -5.48
C LEU A 48 -9.16 -17.53 -6.58
N GLY A 49 -9.35 -17.16 -7.83
CA GLY A 49 -9.22 -18.03 -8.98
C GLY A 49 -7.85 -17.88 -9.65
N PRO A 50 -7.80 -17.93 -10.99
CA PRO A 50 -6.54 -17.92 -11.75
C PRO A 50 -5.62 -16.73 -11.49
N PRO A 51 -6.09 -15.46 -11.38
CA PRO A 51 -5.18 -14.31 -11.28
C PRO A 51 -4.31 -14.33 -10.00
N PHE A 52 -4.89 -14.72 -8.87
CA PHE A 52 -4.13 -14.83 -7.61
C PHE A 52 -3.10 -15.95 -7.67
N LEU A 53 -3.48 -17.11 -8.21
CA LEU A 53 -2.57 -18.25 -8.32
C LEU A 53 -1.42 -17.95 -9.28
N LEU A 54 -1.71 -17.26 -10.39
CA LEU A 54 -0.70 -16.81 -11.35
C LEU A 54 0.22 -15.75 -10.73
N ASP A 55 -0.30 -14.80 -9.96
CA ASP A 55 0.52 -13.84 -9.21
C ASP A 55 1.44 -14.54 -8.22
N LEU A 56 0.93 -15.56 -7.51
CA LEU A 56 1.71 -16.37 -6.58
C LEU A 56 2.81 -17.16 -7.30
N ALA A 57 2.45 -17.82 -8.41
CA ALA A 57 3.38 -18.57 -9.23
C ALA A 57 4.46 -17.67 -9.84
N PHE A 58 4.10 -16.48 -10.32
CA PHE A 58 5.04 -15.51 -10.87
C PHE A 58 6.04 -15.03 -9.81
N GLY A 59 5.59 -14.72 -8.59
CA GLY A 59 6.51 -14.35 -7.52
C GLY A 59 7.38 -15.51 -7.03
N MET A 60 6.86 -16.74 -6.99
CA MET A 60 7.67 -17.93 -6.71
C MET A 60 8.72 -18.18 -7.79
N LEU A 61 8.36 -18.04 -9.06
CA LEU A 61 9.30 -18.16 -10.17
C LEU A 61 10.40 -17.10 -10.07
N ASN A 62 10.02 -15.85 -9.74
CA ASN A 62 10.99 -14.79 -9.51
C ASN A 62 11.95 -15.13 -8.36
N LEU A 63 11.46 -15.59 -7.21
CA LEU A 63 12.29 -16.05 -6.10
C LEU A 63 13.19 -17.23 -6.47
N LEU A 64 12.69 -18.14 -7.30
CA LEU A 64 13.47 -19.27 -7.81
C LEU A 64 14.63 -18.80 -8.71
N VAL A 65 14.41 -17.79 -9.56
CA VAL A 65 15.49 -17.16 -10.33
C VAL A 65 16.57 -16.64 -9.39
N PHE A 66 16.20 -15.95 -8.30
CA PHE A 66 17.18 -15.45 -7.34
C PHE A 66 17.87 -16.55 -6.53
N LEU A 67 17.21 -17.68 -6.28
CA LEU A 67 17.86 -18.89 -5.73
C LEU A 67 18.93 -19.45 -6.68
N PHE A 68 18.66 -19.47 -7.98
CA PHE A 68 19.67 -19.89 -8.96
C PHE A 68 20.81 -18.88 -9.05
N VAL A 69 20.49 -17.58 -9.06
CA VAL A 69 21.50 -16.50 -9.03
C VAL A 69 22.39 -16.67 -7.80
N SER A 70 21.84 -16.93 -6.61
CA SER A 70 22.65 -17.11 -5.41
C SER A 70 23.59 -18.31 -5.45
N ARG A 71 23.28 -19.34 -6.26
CA ARG A 71 24.17 -20.51 -6.45
C ARG A 71 25.29 -20.25 -7.44
N VAL A 72 25.09 -19.34 -8.38
CA VAL A 72 26.10 -18.94 -9.36
C VAL A 72 26.97 -17.81 -8.81
N LEU A 73 26.40 -16.95 -7.97
CA LEU A 73 27.12 -15.85 -7.34
C LEU A 73 28.14 -16.41 -6.34
N THR A 74 29.42 -16.11 -6.55
CA THR A 74 30.45 -16.32 -5.52
C THR A 74 30.52 -15.06 -4.68
N PRO A 75 30.07 -15.06 -3.42
CA PRO A 75 30.12 -13.86 -2.59
C PRO A 75 31.57 -13.44 -2.40
N ALA A 76 31.87 -12.15 -2.55
CA ALA A 76 33.17 -11.63 -2.12
C ALA A 76 33.32 -11.84 -0.60
N ALA A 77 34.48 -12.31 -0.15
CA ALA A 77 34.70 -12.82 1.21
C ALA A 77 34.43 -11.83 2.36
N HIS A 78 34.18 -10.55 2.07
CA HIS A 78 34.08 -9.45 3.05
C HIS A 78 32.71 -8.75 3.04
N VAL A 79 31.72 -9.29 2.32
CA VAL A 79 30.39 -8.67 2.22
C VAL A 79 29.49 -9.17 3.35
N ASP A 80 29.13 -8.28 4.27
CA ASP A 80 28.15 -8.56 5.31
C ASP A 80 26.72 -8.47 4.74
N PHE A 81 26.00 -9.59 4.78
CA PHE A 81 24.60 -9.70 4.38
C PHE A 81 23.63 -9.47 5.54
N ALA A 82 23.93 -8.51 6.43
CA ALA A 82 23.10 -8.15 7.58
C ALA A 82 22.70 -9.38 8.40
N ARG A 83 23.70 -10.22 8.75
CA ARG A 83 23.54 -11.49 9.50
C ARG A 83 22.81 -12.62 8.76
N SER A 84 22.47 -12.46 7.49
CA SER A 84 21.87 -13.53 6.68
C SER A 84 22.91 -14.62 6.38
N ALA A 85 22.52 -15.89 6.47
CA ALA A 85 23.42 -17.02 6.25
C ALA A 85 23.87 -17.14 4.78
N SER A 86 23.07 -16.64 3.84
CA SER A 86 23.37 -16.64 2.42
C SER A 86 22.83 -15.39 1.71
N TYR A 87 23.35 -15.12 0.52
CA TYR A 87 22.80 -14.09 -0.37
C TYR A 87 21.31 -14.34 -0.70
N PHE A 88 20.91 -15.61 -0.80
CA PHE A 88 19.51 -15.97 -1.03
C PHE A 88 18.62 -15.49 0.12
N ASP A 89 18.98 -15.80 1.36
CA ASP A 89 18.18 -15.40 2.54
C ASP A 89 18.03 -13.88 2.61
N PHE A 90 19.12 -13.16 2.31
CA PHE A 90 19.15 -11.70 2.27
C PHE A 90 18.20 -11.10 1.22
N VAL A 91 18.27 -11.61 -0.02
CA VAL A 91 17.50 -11.09 -1.15
C VAL A 91 16.05 -11.54 -1.07
N ALA A 92 15.77 -12.74 -0.57
CA ALA A 92 14.41 -13.26 -0.52
C ALA A 92 13.52 -12.44 0.42
N VAL A 93 14.04 -12.04 1.60
CA VAL A 93 13.36 -11.05 2.48
C VAL A 93 13.17 -9.71 1.77
N GLY A 94 14.20 -9.27 1.02
CA GLY A 94 14.14 -8.08 0.17
C GLY A 94 13.00 -8.12 -0.86
N ILE A 95 12.89 -9.19 -1.63
CA ILE A 95 11.89 -9.37 -2.68
C ILE A 95 10.49 -9.43 -2.09
N VAL A 96 10.30 -10.13 -0.97
CA VAL A 96 9.01 -10.14 -0.25
C VAL A 96 8.61 -8.72 0.15
N PHE A 97 9.52 -7.95 0.73
CA PHE A 97 9.25 -6.57 1.10
C PHE A 97 9.00 -5.67 -0.13
N LEU A 98 9.72 -5.90 -1.22
CA LEU A 98 9.53 -5.18 -2.48
C LEU A 98 8.11 -5.38 -3.05
N LEU A 99 7.53 -6.56 -2.90
CA LEU A 99 6.15 -6.83 -3.31
C LEU A 99 5.13 -6.01 -2.50
N VAL A 100 5.42 -5.77 -1.23
CA VAL A 100 4.62 -4.87 -0.38
C VAL A 100 4.78 -3.43 -0.84
N LEU A 101 6.00 -2.97 -1.06
CA LEU A 101 6.29 -1.62 -1.57
C LEU A 101 5.60 -1.36 -2.93
N GLN A 102 5.67 -2.32 -3.85
CA GLN A 102 4.99 -2.25 -5.15
C GLN A 102 3.48 -2.15 -5.00
N ALA A 103 2.89 -2.95 -4.12
CA ALA A 103 1.46 -2.91 -3.89
C ALA A 103 1.01 -1.60 -3.25
N ALA A 104 1.71 -1.16 -2.21
CA ALA A 104 1.42 0.08 -1.49
C ALA A 104 1.63 1.35 -2.34
N THR A 105 2.38 1.26 -3.44
CA THR A 105 2.70 2.39 -4.32
C THR A 105 2.04 2.24 -5.69
N VAL A 106 2.58 1.38 -6.55
CA VAL A 106 2.16 1.25 -7.96
C VAL A 106 0.73 0.76 -8.07
N GLN A 107 0.35 -0.29 -7.34
CA GLN A 107 -1.00 -0.87 -7.48
C GLN A 107 -2.08 0.08 -6.96
N VAL A 108 -1.80 0.80 -5.87
CA VAL A 108 -2.70 1.83 -5.33
C VAL A 108 -2.90 2.97 -6.34
N VAL A 109 -1.83 3.44 -6.97
CA VAL A 109 -1.88 4.50 -7.99
C VAL A 109 -2.61 4.03 -9.26
N SER A 110 -2.27 2.86 -9.79
CA SER A 110 -2.92 2.29 -10.99
C SER A 110 -4.41 2.03 -10.75
N ARG A 111 -4.80 1.66 -9.52
CA ARG A 111 -6.20 1.50 -9.14
C ARG A 111 -6.95 2.83 -9.26
N LEU A 112 -6.43 3.89 -8.64
CA LEU A 112 -7.05 5.21 -8.74
C LEU A 112 -7.12 5.70 -10.20
N ALA A 113 -6.05 5.52 -10.97
CA ALA A 113 -6.04 5.86 -12.38
C ALA A 113 -7.10 5.07 -13.19
N GLY A 114 -7.35 3.82 -12.80
CA GLY A 114 -8.44 3.00 -13.35
C GLY A 114 -9.82 3.57 -13.03
N GLU A 115 -10.05 4.00 -11.78
CA GLU A 115 -11.31 4.65 -11.39
C GLU A 115 -11.49 6.01 -12.08
N GLN A 116 -10.40 6.73 -12.38
CA GLN A 116 -10.44 7.97 -13.16
C GLN A 116 -10.84 7.73 -14.61
N ARG A 117 -10.18 6.79 -15.28
CA ARG A 117 -10.47 6.43 -16.69
C ARG A 117 -11.85 5.79 -16.84
N GLY A 118 -12.32 5.08 -15.83
CA GLY A 118 -13.66 4.47 -15.80
C GLY A 118 -14.79 5.45 -15.43
N GLY A 119 -14.49 6.71 -15.13
CA GLY A 119 -15.47 7.72 -14.70
C GLY A 119 -16.07 7.47 -13.30
N THR A 120 -15.70 6.39 -12.63
CA THR A 120 -16.23 6.03 -11.31
C THR A 120 -15.66 6.90 -10.20
N LEU A 121 -14.49 7.54 -10.41
CA LEU A 121 -13.93 8.47 -9.42
C LEU A 121 -14.88 9.64 -9.14
N GLU A 122 -15.57 10.17 -10.15
CA GLU A 122 -16.51 11.28 -9.97
C GLU A 122 -17.66 10.89 -9.05
N ALA A 123 -18.22 9.69 -9.26
CA ALA A 123 -19.28 9.14 -8.42
C ALA A 123 -18.81 8.90 -6.98
N LEU A 124 -17.58 8.42 -6.79
CA LEU A 124 -16.96 8.22 -5.47
C LEU A 124 -16.71 9.54 -4.75
N VAL A 125 -16.24 10.55 -5.48
CA VAL A 125 -15.92 11.89 -4.96
C VAL A 125 -17.19 12.70 -4.70
N ALA A 126 -18.32 12.40 -5.35
CA ALA A 126 -19.61 13.02 -5.09
C ALA A 126 -20.27 12.53 -3.79
N GLN A 127 -19.84 11.39 -3.26
CA GLN A 127 -20.33 10.90 -1.96
C GLN A 127 -19.89 11.83 -0.82
N PRO A 128 -20.68 11.95 0.26
CA PRO A 128 -20.32 12.75 1.45
C PRO A 128 -19.27 12.04 2.33
N VAL A 129 -18.16 11.63 1.71
CA VAL A 129 -17.05 10.90 2.34
C VAL A 129 -15.81 11.79 2.32
N PRO A 130 -15.06 11.89 3.44
CA PRO A 130 -13.85 12.71 3.47
C PRO A 130 -12.74 12.12 2.58
N GLY A 131 -11.88 12.96 2.02
CA GLY A 131 -10.84 12.54 1.07
C GLY A 131 -9.88 11.49 1.63
N TRP A 132 -9.52 11.59 2.91
CA TRP A 132 -8.68 10.59 3.57
C TRP A 132 -9.32 9.18 3.60
N ALA A 133 -10.64 9.09 3.76
CA ALA A 133 -11.35 7.81 3.79
C ALA A 133 -11.44 7.20 2.39
N LEU A 134 -11.59 8.04 1.36
CA LEU A 134 -11.50 7.59 -0.03
C LEU A 134 -10.09 7.05 -0.34
N ALA A 135 -9.04 7.78 0.07
CA ALA A 135 -7.65 7.35 -0.11
C ALA A 135 -7.39 5.99 0.55
N LEU A 136 -7.76 5.84 1.82
CA LEU A 136 -7.57 4.58 2.55
C LEU A 136 -8.45 3.45 2.03
N GLY A 137 -9.67 3.74 1.55
CA GLY A 137 -10.53 2.74 0.93
C GLY A 137 -9.95 2.20 -0.38
N LEU A 138 -9.46 3.09 -1.24
CA LEU A 138 -8.78 2.73 -2.49
C LEU A 138 -7.46 2.00 -2.22
N ALA A 139 -6.69 2.45 -1.22
CA ALA A 139 -5.41 1.85 -0.90
C ALA A 139 -5.53 0.53 -0.12
N GLY A 140 -6.62 0.35 0.62
CA GLY A 140 -6.79 -0.73 1.60
C GLY A 140 -6.77 -2.13 0.99
N TYR A 141 -7.49 -2.35 -0.12
CA TYR A 141 -7.54 -3.68 -0.73
C TYR A 141 -6.17 -4.14 -1.26
N PRO A 142 -5.47 -3.38 -2.13
CA PRO A 142 -4.12 -3.76 -2.58
C PRO A 142 -3.15 -3.95 -1.42
N PHE A 143 -3.27 -3.12 -0.38
CA PHE A 143 -2.42 -3.15 0.80
C PHE A 143 -2.59 -4.42 1.64
N VAL A 144 -3.83 -4.74 2.04
CA VAL A 144 -4.13 -5.94 2.83
C VAL A 144 -3.78 -7.20 2.06
N PHE A 145 -4.10 -7.23 0.77
CA PHE A 145 -3.78 -8.36 -0.09
C PHE A 145 -2.27 -8.57 -0.22
N ALA A 146 -1.48 -7.49 -0.30
CA ALA A 146 -0.03 -7.59 -0.35
C ALA A 146 0.59 -8.08 0.97
N LEU A 147 0.04 -7.69 2.12
CA LEU A 147 0.45 -8.22 3.42
C LEU A 147 0.19 -9.72 3.53
N VAL A 148 -1.00 -10.19 3.11
CA VAL A 148 -1.34 -11.61 3.08
C VAL A 148 -0.39 -12.36 2.14
N ARG A 149 -0.17 -11.84 0.93
CA ARG A 149 0.75 -12.43 -0.05
C ARG A 149 2.18 -12.50 0.47
N ALA A 150 2.67 -11.44 1.12
CA ALA A 150 4.00 -11.40 1.72
C ALA A 150 4.14 -12.45 2.83
N GLY A 151 3.13 -12.59 3.70
CA GLY A 151 3.09 -13.65 4.71
C GLY A 151 3.14 -15.05 4.12
N ILE A 152 2.33 -15.31 3.08
CA ILE A 152 2.34 -16.59 2.35
C ILE A 152 3.74 -16.86 1.77
N TYR A 153 4.38 -15.87 1.14
CA TYR A 153 5.72 -16.05 0.61
C TYR A 153 6.76 -16.34 1.69
N LEU A 154 6.72 -15.66 2.84
CA LEU A 154 7.64 -15.97 3.94
C LEU A 154 7.47 -17.42 4.43
N VAL A 155 6.23 -17.89 4.55
CA VAL A 155 5.94 -19.28 4.94
C VAL A 155 6.44 -20.27 3.90
N LEU A 156 6.17 -20.02 2.61
CA LEU A 156 6.63 -20.89 1.52
C LEU A 156 8.15 -20.93 1.43
N LEU A 157 8.80 -19.80 1.64
CA LEU A 157 10.25 -19.67 1.58
C LEU A 157 10.92 -20.42 2.74
N ALA A 158 10.36 -20.34 3.95
CA ALA A 158 10.80 -21.09 5.11
C ALA A 158 10.56 -22.61 4.95
N ALA A 159 9.43 -23.01 4.37
CA ALA A 159 9.06 -24.42 4.24
C ALA A 159 9.76 -25.15 3.08
N PHE A 160 9.88 -24.51 1.90
CA PHE A 160 10.28 -25.18 0.66
C PHE A 160 11.64 -24.75 0.12
N LEU A 161 12.04 -23.48 0.32
CA LEU A 161 13.29 -22.95 -0.23
C LEU A 161 14.43 -22.88 0.80
N GLY A 162 14.17 -23.33 2.03
CA GLY A 162 15.19 -23.48 3.06
C GLY A 162 15.71 -22.15 3.62
N LEU A 163 14.86 -21.10 3.69
CA LEU A 163 15.20 -19.86 4.40
C LEU A 163 15.65 -20.22 5.82
N ARG A 164 16.92 -19.95 6.12
CA ARG A 164 17.50 -20.29 7.43
C ARG A 164 17.12 -19.20 8.43
N VAL A 165 16.01 -19.44 9.13
CA VAL A 165 15.48 -18.58 10.21
C VAL A 165 16.03 -19.06 11.55
N ASP A 166 17.36 -19.24 11.63
CA ASP A 166 18.01 -19.76 12.83
C ASP A 166 17.88 -18.69 13.95
N GLY A 167 17.01 -18.96 14.94
CA GLY A 167 16.76 -18.06 16.08
C GLY A 167 15.81 -16.89 15.80
N GLY A 168 15.06 -16.90 14.69
CA GLY A 168 14.19 -15.78 14.32
C GLY A 168 12.95 -15.61 15.23
N HIS A 169 12.58 -14.36 15.45
CA HIS A 169 11.41 -13.97 16.23
C HIS A 169 10.22 -13.70 15.31
N TRP A 170 9.43 -14.74 14.98
CA TRP A 170 8.28 -14.65 14.07
C TRP A 170 7.29 -13.52 14.39
N PRO A 171 6.93 -13.24 15.66
CA PRO A 171 6.08 -12.09 15.97
C PRO A 171 6.74 -10.75 15.58
N GLY A 172 8.07 -10.65 15.73
CA GLY A 172 8.83 -9.46 15.33
C GLY A 172 8.82 -9.27 13.81
N VAL A 173 8.96 -10.36 13.05
CA VAL A 173 8.84 -10.35 11.58
C VAL A 173 7.47 -9.82 11.16
N VAL A 174 6.38 -10.32 11.78
CA VAL A 174 5.02 -9.86 11.47
C VAL A 174 4.84 -8.38 11.80
N VAL A 175 5.29 -7.94 12.98
CA VAL A 175 5.19 -6.54 13.40
C VAL A 175 5.94 -5.62 12.43
N LEU A 176 7.18 -5.95 12.08
CA LEU A 176 7.99 -5.17 11.15
C LEU A 176 7.46 -5.19 9.73
N LEU A 177 6.88 -6.31 9.28
CA LEU A 177 6.24 -6.40 7.97
C LEU A 177 5.05 -5.44 7.90
N VAL A 178 4.20 -5.43 8.94
CA VAL A 178 3.04 -4.55 9.02
C VAL A 178 3.47 -3.09 9.12
N LEU A 179 4.40 -2.75 10.01
CA LEU A 179 4.89 -1.38 10.18
C LEU A 179 5.63 -0.87 8.95
N GLY A 180 6.47 -1.71 8.35
CA GLY A 180 7.14 -1.43 7.09
C GLY A 180 6.14 -1.18 5.97
N ALA A 181 5.11 -2.01 5.85
CA ALA A 181 4.02 -1.79 4.90
C ALA A 181 3.33 -0.45 5.16
N LEU A 182 2.96 -0.15 6.41
CA LEU A 182 2.33 1.13 6.80
C LEU A 182 3.23 2.34 6.49
N CYS A 183 4.55 2.20 6.54
CA CYS A 183 5.48 3.24 6.12
C CYS A 183 5.59 3.39 4.59
N THR A 184 5.26 2.35 3.82
CA THR A 184 5.24 2.42 2.35
C THR A 184 3.96 3.02 1.77
N LEU A 185 2.82 2.84 2.45
CA LEU A 185 1.51 3.32 2.01
C LEU A 185 1.45 4.85 1.76
N PRO A 186 2.07 5.71 2.60
CA PRO A 186 2.12 7.15 2.37
C PRO A 186 2.66 7.57 1.00
N PHE A 187 3.65 6.85 0.46
CA PHE A 187 4.21 7.15 -0.86
C PHE A 187 3.16 6.95 -1.96
N GLY A 188 2.42 5.84 -1.92
CA GLY A 188 1.33 5.59 -2.87
C GLY A 188 0.17 6.57 -2.71
N VAL A 189 -0.21 6.91 -1.48
CA VAL A 189 -1.29 7.88 -1.21
C VAL A 189 -0.92 9.29 -1.68
N ALA A 190 0.33 9.72 -1.50
CA ALA A 190 0.80 10.99 -2.03
C ALA A 190 0.79 11.00 -3.57
N LEU A 191 1.25 9.91 -4.19
CA LEU A 191 1.25 9.77 -5.65
C LEU A 191 -0.15 9.65 -6.25
N MET A 192 -1.11 9.07 -5.53
CA MET A 192 -2.52 9.12 -5.89
C MET A 192 -3.01 10.57 -6.05
N GLY A 193 -2.62 11.45 -5.11
CA GLY A 193 -2.92 12.88 -5.20
C GLY A 193 -2.29 13.52 -6.44
N LEU A 194 -1.03 13.21 -6.73
CA LEU A 194 -0.34 13.65 -7.94
C LEU A 194 -1.04 13.16 -9.22
N THR A 195 -1.52 11.92 -9.23
CA THR A 195 -2.24 11.31 -10.35
C THR A 195 -3.52 12.09 -10.65
N VAL A 196 -4.28 12.40 -9.62
CA VAL A 196 -5.51 13.19 -9.75
C VAL A 196 -5.21 14.59 -10.25
N ALA A 197 -4.15 15.23 -9.76
CA ALA A 197 -3.77 16.57 -10.17
C ALA A 197 -3.19 16.65 -11.60
N VAL A 198 -2.29 15.73 -11.99
CA VAL A 198 -1.40 15.86 -13.17
C VAL A 198 -1.54 14.70 -14.17
N GLY A 199 -2.21 13.60 -13.82
CA GLY A 199 -2.47 12.46 -14.70
C GLY A 199 -1.32 11.46 -14.88
N HIS A 200 -0.10 11.79 -14.46
CA HIS A 200 1.11 11.00 -14.72
C HIS A 200 1.61 10.20 -13.50
N GLY A 201 0.71 9.70 -12.66
CA GLY A 201 1.10 9.01 -11.43
C GLY A 201 1.76 7.66 -11.62
N ASP A 202 1.28 6.86 -12.59
CA ASP A 202 1.76 5.49 -12.83
C ASP A 202 3.26 5.41 -13.15
N PRO A 203 3.81 6.19 -14.11
CA PRO A 203 5.24 6.18 -14.39
C PRO A 203 6.08 6.65 -13.19
N VAL A 204 5.62 7.69 -12.49
CA VAL A 204 6.31 8.24 -11.31
C VAL A 204 6.35 7.21 -10.18
N ALA A 205 5.25 6.47 -9.96
CA ALA A 205 5.18 5.40 -8.98
C ALA A 205 6.17 4.28 -9.27
N ARG A 206 6.29 3.87 -10.53
CA ARG A 206 7.25 2.82 -10.95
C ARG A 206 8.69 3.27 -10.74
N LEU A 207 9.00 4.51 -11.16
CA LEU A 207 10.33 5.08 -10.94
C LEU A 207 10.68 5.18 -9.45
N LEU A 208 9.71 5.61 -8.62
CA LEU A 208 9.90 5.69 -7.18
C LEU A 208 10.16 4.32 -6.56
N VAL A 209 9.41 3.28 -6.95
CA VAL A 209 9.65 1.91 -6.46
C VAL A 209 11.04 1.41 -6.84
N VAL A 210 11.50 1.67 -8.06
CA VAL A 210 12.87 1.32 -8.48
C VAL A 210 13.89 2.08 -7.63
N ALA A 211 13.75 3.39 -7.47
CA ALA A 211 14.67 4.17 -6.65
C ALA A 211 14.71 3.66 -5.19
N LEU A 212 13.54 3.45 -4.59
CA LEU A 212 13.43 2.96 -3.21
C LEU A 212 13.96 1.53 -3.06
N SER A 213 13.79 0.64 -4.03
CA SER A 213 14.30 -0.73 -3.93
C SER A 213 15.84 -0.77 -3.93
N PHE A 214 16.46 0.07 -4.75
CA PHE A 214 17.92 0.23 -4.75
C PHE A 214 18.41 0.91 -3.48
N LEU A 215 17.83 2.05 -3.10
CA LEU A 215 18.27 2.80 -1.92
C LEU A 215 18.00 2.06 -0.61
N SER A 216 16.99 1.19 -0.55
CA SER A 216 16.70 0.39 0.66
C SER A 216 17.61 -0.84 0.81
N GLY A 217 18.41 -1.17 -0.21
CA GLY A 217 19.25 -2.37 -0.19
C GLY A 217 18.43 -3.67 -0.31
N THR A 218 17.41 -3.66 -1.19
CA THR A 218 16.61 -4.86 -1.49
C THR A 218 17.47 -5.97 -2.06
N TYR A 219 18.35 -5.65 -3.01
CA TYR A 219 19.16 -6.62 -3.74
C TYR A 219 20.61 -6.73 -3.26
N PHE A 220 21.13 -5.67 -2.62
CA PHE A 220 22.52 -5.60 -2.17
C PHE A 220 22.60 -4.92 -0.79
N PRO A 221 23.64 -5.23 0.00
CA PRO A 221 23.84 -4.60 1.31
C PRO A 221 24.25 -3.14 1.16
N ALA A 222 23.98 -2.32 2.19
CA ALA A 222 24.29 -0.88 2.16
C ALA A 222 25.78 -0.57 2.06
N SER A 223 26.66 -1.51 2.40
CA SER A 223 28.11 -1.37 2.19
C SER A 223 28.46 -1.20 0.70
N ALA A 224 27.64 -1.75 -0.21
CA ALA A 224 27.81 -1.62 -1.64
C ALA A 224 27.35 -0.25 -2.21
N LEU A 225 26.64 0.56 -1.42
CA LEU A 225 26.23 1.90 -1.86
C LEU A 225 27.42 2.88 -1.82
N PRO A 226 27.51 3.82 -2.79
CA PRO A 226 28.44 4.95 -2.73
C PRO A 226 28.27 5.74 -1.43
N GLU A 227 29.37 6.28 -0.89
CA GLU A 227 29.37 6.98 0.41
C GLU A 227 28.35 8.13 0.48
N VAL A 228 28.13 8.81 -0.63
CA VAL A 228 27.16 9.91 -0.77
C VAL A 228 25.71 9.44 -0.57
N LEU A 229 25.38 8.22 -0.97
CA LEU A 229 24.01 7.67 -0.92
C LEU A 229 23.71 6.96 0.40
N ARG A 230 24.73 6.53 1.16
CA ARG A 230 24.57 5.88 2.46
C ARG A 230 23.76 6.68 3.48
N PRO A 231 23.98 8.00 3.71
CA PRO A 231 23.17 8.74 4.68
C PRO A 231 21.72 8.91 4.24
N VAL A 232 21.48 9.10 2.93
CA VAL A 232 20.12 9.19 2.36
C VAL A 232 19.39 7.87 2.55
N SER A 233 20.06 6.76 2.21
CA SER A 233 19.56 5.40 2.39
C SER A 233 19.21 5.10 3.84
N ALA A 234 20.06 5.48 4.79
CA ALA A 234 19.85 5.25 6.22
C ALA A 234 18.62 5.99 6.79
N ALA A 235 18.26 7.14 6.21
CA ALA A 235 17.08 7.91 6.63
C ALA A 235 15.75 7.34 6.10
N LEU A 236 15.78 6.43 5.11
CA LEU A 236 14.56 5.90 4.51
C LEU A 236 13.88 4.90 5.45
N PRO A 237 12.55 5.02 5.70
CA PRO A 237 11.84 4.04 6.51
C PRO A 237 11.81 2.66 5.86
N THR A 238 11.88 2.58 4.54
CA THR A 238 11.98 1.32 3.80
C THR A 238 13.29 0.58 4.07
N ARG A 239 14.39 1.30 4.31
CA ARG A 239 15.68 0.75 4.74
C ARG A 239 15.56 0.15 6.14
N VAL A 240 15.03 0.93 7.07
CA VAL A 240 14.83 0.53 8.48
C VAL A 240 13.90 -0.68 8.58
N ALA A 241 12.83 -0.71 7.80
CA ALA A 241 11.90 -1.85 7.74
C ALA A 241 12.58 -3.11 7.23
N LEU A 242 13.36 -3.01 6.15
CA LEU A 242 13.99 -4.15 5.54
C LEU A 242 15.13 -4.72 6.41
N ASP A 243 15.96 -3.86 7.00
CA ASP A 243 17.00 -4.31 7.92
C ASP A 243 16.39 -4.89 9.20
N GLY A 244 15.34 -4.27 9.73
CA GLY A 244 14.59 -4.83 10.86
C GLY A 244 14.04 -6.22 10.54
N LEU A 245 13.43 -6.41 9.36
CA LEU A 245 12.89 -7.71 8.92
C LEU A 245 13.97 -8.79 8.85
N ARG A 246 15.16 -8.44 8.34
CA ARG A 246 16.32 -9.35 8.29
C ARG A 246 16.79 -9.70 9.70
N HIS A 247 16.98 -8.71 10.56
CA HIS A 247 17.34 -8.94 11.97
C HIS A 247 16.32 -9.81 12.70
N ALA A 248 15.03 -9.53 12.56
CA ALA A 248 13.97 -10.32 13.18
C ALA A 248 13.99 -11.78 12.69
N SER A 249 14.32 -12.01 11.42
CA SER A 249 14.43 -13.36 10.83
C SER A 249 15.66 -14.12 11.35
N THR A 250 16.71 -13.43 11.79
CA THR A 250 17.97 -14.03 12.27
C THR A 250 18.19 -13.87 13.78
N GLY A 251 17.15 -13.54 14.56
CA GLY A 251 17.23 -13.37 16.01
C GLY A 251 17.96 -12.11 16.50
N GLY A 252 18.14 -11.11 15.63
CA GLY A 252 18.65 -9.79 15.97
C GLY A 252 17.58 -8.86 16.56
N ASP A 253 17.99 -7.63 16.90
CA ASP A 253 17.07 -6.63 17.43
C ASP A 253 16.04 -6.19 16.38
N TRP A 254 14.77 -6.30 16.75
CA TRP A 254 13.62 -5.92 15.95
C TRP A 254 12.77 -4.84 16.61
N ALA A 255 12.97 -4.59 17.91
CA ALA A 255 12.13 -3.69 18.70
C ALA A 255 12.47 -2.23 18.42
N ALA A 256 13.76 -1.85 18.37
CA ALA A 256 14.14 -0.48 18.06
C ALA A 256 13.71 -0.05 16.64
N PRO A 257 13.92 -0.86 15.57
CA PRO A 257 13.37 -0.55 14.26
C PRO A 257 11.84 -0.45 14.26
N ALA A 258 11.13 -1.30 15.00
CA ALA A 258 9.67 -1.24 15.09
C ALA A 258 9.19 0.09 15.70
N LEU A 259 9.83 0.58 16.76
CA LEU A 259 9.49 1.87 17.36
C LEU A 259 9.73 3.04 16.40
N VAL A 260 10.86 3.03 15.69
CA VAL A 260 11.15 4.05 14.66
C VAL A 260 10.09 4.04 13.57
N LEU A 261 9.74 2.86 13.04
CA LEU A 261 8.71 2.74 12.00
C LEU A 261 7.32 3.14 12.49
N ALA A 262 6.97 2.83 13.74
CA ALA A 262 5.70 3.27 14.33
C ALA A 262 5.63 4.80 14.41
N GLY A 263 6.70 5.45 14.85
CA GLY A 263 6.80 6.91 14.88
C GLY A 263 6.71 7.54 13.48
N VAL A 264 7.44 6.97 12.51
CA VAL A 264 7.41 7.44 11.12
C VAL A 264 6.03 7.23 10.49
N ALA A 265 5.40 6.07 10.68
CA ALA A 265 4.05 5.79 10.19
C ALA A 265 3.02 6.76 10.80
N ALA A 266 3.13 7.05 12.09
CA ALA A 266 2.24 7.99 12.78
C ALA A 266 2.29 9.41 12.21
N VAL A 267 3.41 9.80 11.58
CA VAL A 267 3.57 11.11 10.92
C VAL A 267 3.22 11.04 9.43
N LEU A 268 3.74 10.06 8.70
CA LEU A 268 3.59 9.99 7.24
C LEU A 268 2.17 9.64 6.80
N LEU A 269 1.44 8.80 7.54
CA LEU A 269 0.06 8.45 7.20
C LEU A 269 -0.88 9.66 7.20
N PRO A 270 -0.98 10.45 8.30
CA PRO A 270 -1.84 11.63 8.28
C PRO A 270 -1.36 12.69 7.29
N LEU A 271 -0.04 12.86 7.13
CA LEU A 271 0.52 13.78 6.15
C LEU A 271 0.12 13.42 4.72
N SER A 272 0.28 12.16 4.33
CA SER A 272 -0.09 11.69 2.98
C SER A 272 -1.60 11.78 2.74
N ALA A 273 -2.43 11.44 3.73
CA ALA A 273 -3.88 11.61 3.65
C ALA A 273 -4.29 13.08 3.47
N TRP A 274 -3.62 14.00 4.17
CA TRP A 274 -3.81 15.44 4.00
C TRP A 274 -3.40 15.91 2.60
N VAL A 275 -2.24 15.47 2.09
CA VAL A 275 -1.78 15.77 0.72
C VAL A 275 -2.80 15.30 -0.31
N PHE A 276 -3.33 14.08 -0.16
CA PHE A 276 -4.35 13.55 -1.06
C PHE A 276 -5.65 14.36 -1.01
N ASP A 277 -6.12 14.75 0.19
CA ASP A 277 -7.32 15.58 0.34
C ASP A 277 -7.16 16.95 -0.33
N ARG A 278 -5.98 17.59 -0.20
CA ARG A 278 -5.67 18.84 -0.91
C ARG A 278 -5.65 18.66 -2.43
N ALA A 279 -5.07 17.56 -2.92
CA ALA A 279 -5.04 17.26 -4.35
C ALA A 279 -6.45 17.04 -4.92
N LEU A 280 -7.31 16.30 -4.20
CA LEU A 280 -8.72 16.12 -4.56
C LEU A 280 -9.48 17.45 -4.60
N TRP A 281 -9.29 18.30 -3.60
CA TRP A 281 -9.91 19.62 -3.57
C TRP A 281 -9.50 20.47 -4.77
N LEU A 282 -8.21 20.44 -5.14
CA LEU A 282 -7.70 21.16 -6.30
C LEU A 282 -8.29 20.63 -7.61
N ALA A 283 -8.38 19.30 -7.74
CA ALA A 283 -8.94 18.67 -8.93
C ALA A 283 -10.43 18.94 -9.09
N ARG A 284 -11.20 18.95 -7.99
CA ARG A 284 -12.61 19.37 -7.98
C ARG A 284 -12.79 20.79 -8.52
N ARG A 285 -11.93 21.74 -8.10
CA ARG A 285 -11.99 23.13 -8.58
C ARG A 285 -11.63 23.30 -10.05
N ARG A 286 -10.77 22.42 -10.57
CA ARG A 286 -10.29 22.48 -11.95
C ARG A 286 -11.13 21.65 -12.92
N GLY A 287 -12.09 20.85 -12.42
CA GLY A 287 -12.90 19.96 -13.26
C GLY A 287 -12.10 18.81 -13.90
N VAL A 288 -10.96 18.41 -13.33
CA VAL A 288 -10.03 17.40 -13.90
C VAL A 288 -10.18 16.02 -13.28
N LEU A 289 -11.39 15.68 -12.82
CA LEU A 289 -11.64 14.39 -12.15
C LEU A 289 -11.66 13.22 -13.14
N THR A 290 -12.16 13.46 -14.35
CA THR A 290 -12.10 12.57 -15.51
C THR A 290 -10.94 12.94 -16.43
N ARG A 291 -10.27 11.91 -16.95
CA ARG A 291 -9.27 11.99 -18.02
C ARG A 291 -9.45 10.78 -18.92
N ASP A 292 -9.61 11.04 -20.21
CA ASP A 292 -9.69 10.03 -21.28
C ASP A 292 -8.34 9.32 -21.49
#